data_AF-A0A949HL68-F1
#
_entry.id   AF-A0A949HL68-F1
#
_cell.length_a   1.000
_cell.length_b   1.000
_cell.length_c   1.000
_cell.angle_alpha   90.00
_cell.angle_beta   90.00
_cell.angle_gamma   90.00
#
_symmetry.space_group_name_H-M   'P 1'
#
loop_
_entity.id
_entity.type
_entity.pdbx_description
1 polymer ?
#
loop_
_entity_poly.entity_id
_entity_poly.type
_entity_poly.pdbx_seq_one_letter_code
_entity_poly.pdbx_strand_id
1 'polypeptide(L)'
;MQSILGLLKYGRSRDFQDKLEFLLRCLLESGDGELHLGHLKAVVVYISAVSPSIPLEVLEMNFEKMFPMQYEPGSIADQYIKKGRQEGLQEGRQEGRQEGLKEGEIHLIQALQEILGLPLSDAATLEDRSLEQLQSITGKLRQQFRDRK
;
A
#
# COMPACT_ATOMS: atom_id res chain seq x y z
N MET A 1 -3.18 -35.33 11.65
CA MET A 1 -3.58 -34.85 13.00
C MET A 1 -2.42 -34.71 14.01
N GLN A 2 -1.35 -35.51 13.95
CA GLN A 2 -0.18 -35.39 14.85
C GLN A 2 0.58 -34.04 14.74
N SER A 3 0.58 -33.41 13.55
CA SER A 3 1.31 -32.17 13.27
C SER A 3 0.76 -30.93 13.99
N ILE A 4 -0.57 -30.82 14.13
CA ILE A 4 -1.23 -29.71 14.86
C ILE A 4 -0.93 -29.80 16.36
N LEU A 5 -0.97 -31.01 16.92
CA LEU A 5 -0.59 -31.26 18.32
C LEU A 5 0.90 -30.96 18.56
N GLY A 6 1.76 -31.18 17.56
CA GLY A 6 3.17 -30.78 17.58
C GLY A 6 3.33 -29.25 17.70
N LEU A 7 2.62 -28.47 16.89
CA LEU A 7 2.63 -27.01 16.96
C LEU A 7 2.18 -26.49 18.33
N LEU A 8 1.12 -27.09 18.90
CA LEU A 8 0.63 -26.74 20.25
C LEU A 8 1.64 -27.08 21.34
N LYS A 9 2.32 -28.24 21.25
CA LYS A 9 3.27 -28.73 22.26
C LYS A 9 4.59 -27.96 22.24
N TYR A 10 5.07 -27.55 21.06
CA TYR A 10 6.36 -26.88 20.91
C TYR A 10 6.28 -25.35 20.79
N GLY A 11 5.09 -24.77 20.65
CA GLY A 11 4.92 -23.31 20.47
C GLY A 11 5.55 -22.45 21.57
N ARG A 12 5.80 -23.01 22.77
CA ARG A 12 6.43 -22.32 23.91
C ARG A 12 7.88 -22.73 24.17
N SER A 13 8.48 -23.53 23.30
CA SER A 13 9.86 -24.00 23.42
C SER A 13 10.85 -23.07 22.71
N ARG A 14 12.06 -22.90 23.25
CA ARG A 14 13.11 -22.04 22.66
C ARG A 14 13.58 -22.52 21.28
N ASP A 15 13.42 -23.82 21.00
CA ASP A 15 13.83 -24.46 19.74
C ASP A 15 12.66 -24.58 18.74
N PHE A 16 11.59 -23.80 18.94
CA PHE A 16 10.40 -23.86 18.09
C PHE A 16 10.70 -23.45 16.65
N GLN A 17 11.59 -22.48 16.45
CA GLN A 17 11.99 -21.99 15.13
C GLN A 17 12.62 -23.09 14.27
N ASP A 18 13.50 -23.90 14.84
CA ASP A 18 14.19 -25.00 14.14
C ASP A 18 13.23 -26.13 13.73
N LYS A 19 12.12 -26.27 14.46
CA LYS A 19 11.11 -27.32 14.21
C LYS A 19 9.92 -26.81 13.43
N LEU A 20 9.78 -25.49 13.24
CA LEU A 20 8.65 -24.88 12.57
C LEU A 20 8.57 -25.30 11.10
N GLU A 21 9.70 -25.24 10.38
CA GLU A 21 9.77 -25.65 8.98
C GLU A 21 9.33 -27.11 8.81
N PHE A 22 9.83 -28.00 9.67
CA PHE A 22 9.45 -29.41 9.66
C PHE A 22 7.96 -29.63 9.96
N LEU A 23 7.41 -28.93 10.95
CA LEU A 23 5.99 -29.06 11.32
C LEU A 23 5.05 -28.52 10.24
N LEU A 24 5.40 -27.39 9.61
CA LEU A 24 4.66 -26.84 8.48
C LEU A 24 4.70 -27.79 7.29
N ARG A 25 5.86 -28.38 6.99
CA ARG A 25 6.02 -29.36 5.92
C ARG A 25 5.18 -30.60 6.15
N CYS A 26 5.22 -31.16 7.37
CA CYS A 26 4.35 -32.30 7.72
C CYS A 26 2.86 -31.94 7.68
N LEU A 27 2.46 -30.71 7.99
CA LEU A 27 1.06 -30.28 7.87
C LEU A 27 0.60 -30.25 6.40
N LEU A 28 1.49 -29.84 5.49
CA LEU A 28 1.22 -29.80 4.06
C LEU A 28 1.22 -31.19 3.42
N GLU A 29 2.15 -32.05 3.81
CA GLU A 29 2.23 -33.43 3.31
C GLU A 29 1.10 -34.33 3.87
N SER A 30 0.51 -33.98 5.02
CA SER A 30 -0.60 -34.72 5.64
C SER A 30 -1.97 -34.08 5.43
N GLY A 31 -2.04 -32.94 4.75
CA GLY A 31 -3.29 -32.30 4.37
C GLY A 31 -3.85 -32.98 3.12
N ASP A 32 -4.92 -33.77 3.28
CA ASP A 32 -5.85 -33.96 2.17
C ASP A 32 -6.24 -32.58 1.63
N GLY A 33 -6.38 -32.45 0.31
CA GLY A 33 -6.42 -31.21 -0.52
C GLY A 33 -7.26 -29.98 -0.08
N GLU A 34 -7.85 -29.98 1.11
CA GLU A 34 -8.61 -28.89 1.73
C GLU A 34 -7.89 -28.29 2.96
N LEU A 35 -6.57 -28.04 2.87
CA LEU A 35 -5.94 -27.10 3.81
C LEU A 35 -6.39 -25.67 3.46
N HIS A 36 -7.60 -25.31 3.89
CA HIS A 36 -8.16 -23.98 3.64
C HIS A 36 -7.25 -22.88 4.21
N LEU A 37 -7.11 -21.79 3.46
CA LEU A 37 -6.34 -20.58 3.83
C LEU A 37 -6.64 -20.07 5.25
N GLY A 38 -7.86 -20.29 5.75
CA GLY A 38 -8.26 -19.98 7.12
C GLY A 38 -7.48 -20.75 8.19
N HIS A 39 -7.16 -22.03 7.95
CA HIS A 39 -6.38 -22.85 8.87
C HIS A 39 -4.91 -22.40 8.92
N LEU A 40 -4.32 -22.05 7.76
CA LEU A 40 -2.97 -21.50 7.71
C LEU A 40 -2.89 -20.14 8.42
N LYS A 41 -3.85 -19.25 8.19
CA LYS A 41 -3.91 -17.95 8.87
C LYS A 41 -4.07 -18.11 10.38
N ALA A 42 -4.89 -19.05 10.85
CA ALA A 42 -5.05 -19.35 12.27
C ALA A 42 -3.76 -19.89 12.90
N VAL A 43 -3.02 -20.74 12.19
CA VAL A 43 -1.71 -21.26 12.65
C VAL A 43 -0.69 -20.14 12.75
N VAL A 44 -0.60 -19.24 11.76
CA VAL A 44 0.32 -18.09 11.79
C VAL A 44 -0.02 -17.15 12.95
N VAL A 45 -1.29 -16.77 13.11
CA VAL A 45 -1.75 -15.92 14.21
C VAL A 45 -1.46 -16.57 15.57
N TYR A 46 -1.68 -17.88 15.71
CA TYR A 46 -1.37 -18.61 16.93
C TYR A 46 0.14 -18.62 17.23
N ILE A 47 0.98 -18.85 16.22
CA ILE A 47 2.43 -18.81 16.36
C ILE A 47 2.91 -17.43 16.81
N SER A 48 2.43 -16.37 16.17
CA SER A 48 2.75 -14.99 16.55
C SER A 48 2.27 -14.65 17.97
N ALA A 49 1.14 -15.21 18.41
CA ALA A 49 0.60 -14.99 19.75
C ALA A 49 1.33 -15.77 20.85
N VAL A 50 1.80 -16.99 20.56
CA VAL A 50 2.42 -17.88 21.56
C VAL A 50 3.93 -17.71 21.64
N SER A 51 4.58 -17.32 20.54
CA SER A 51 6.01 -16.98 20.48
C SER A 51 6.20 -15.62 19.83
N PRO A 52 5.98 -14.51 20.56
CA PRO A 52 6.22 -13.15 20.06
C PRO A 52 7.69 -12.88 19.71
N SER A 53 8.59 -13.80 20.07
CA SER A 53 10.02 -13.79 19.76
C SER A 53 10.36 -14.21 18.32
N ILE A 54 9.40 -14.69 17.52
CA ILE A 54 9.61 -14.96 16.09
C ILE A 54 9.16 -13.73 15.29
N PRO A 55 10.09 -12.99 14.68
CA PRO A 55 9.75 -11.86 13.83
C PRO A 55 8.93 -12.33 12.63
N LEU A 56 8.01 -11.47 12.18
CA LEU A 56 7.18 -11.73 11.00
C LEU A 56 8.04 -12.03 9.76
N GLU A 57 9.22 -11.40 9.64
CA GLU A 57 10.14 -11.61 8.52
C GLU A 57 10.65 -13.06 8.44
N VAL A 58 10.88 -13.72 9.59
CA VAL A 58 11.34 -15.12 9.63
C VAL A 58 10.23 -16.06 9.16
N LEU A 59 8.98 -15.74 9.48
CA LEU A 59 7.82 -16.49 8.99
C LEU A 59 7.67 -16.31 7.47
N GLU A 60 7.69 -15.07 6.99
CA GLU A 60 7.59 -14.74 5.56
C GLU A 60 8.68 -15.43 4.74
N MET A 61 9.94 -15.37 5.18
CA MET A 61 11.06 -16.03 4.50
C MET A 61 10.88 -17.55 4.43
N ASN A 62 10.36 -18.19 5.48
CA ASN A 62 10.10 -19.63 5.47
C ASN A 62 8.91 -19.97 4.56
N PHE A 63 7.87 -19.14 4.52
CA PHE A 63 6.75 -19.30 3.59
C PHE A 63 7.20 -19.18 2.13
N GLU A 64 8.03 -18.18 1.79
CA GLU A 64 8.57 -18.02 0.43
C GLU A 64 9.46 -19.20 0.01
N LYS A 65 10.24 -19.76 0.95
CA LYS A 65 11.07 -20.95 0.69
C LYS A 65 10.23 -22.21 0.49
N MET A 66 9.17 -22.38 1.28
CA MET A 66 8.31 -23.57 1.25
C MET A 66 7.31 -23.54 0.10
N PHE A 67 6.81 -22.36 -0.24
CA PHE A 67 5.99 -22.10 -1.41
C PHE A 67 6.74 -21.11 -2.29
N PRO A 68 7.71 -21.58 -3.10
CA PRO A 68 8.23 -20.76 -4.18
C PRO A 68 7.01 -20.41 -5.03
N MET A 69 6.56 -19.16 -4.92
CA MET A 69 5.30 -18.69 -5.45
C MET A 69 5.40 -18.71 -6.98
N GLN A 70 5.13 -19.87 -7.58
CA GLN A 70 5.12 -20.05 -9.02
C GLN A 70 3.77 -19.51 -9.50
N TYR A 71 3.74 -18.21 -9.80
CA TYR A 71 2.62 -17.61 -10.50
C TYR A 71 2.50 -18.28 -11.87
N GLU A 72 1.47 -19.09 -12.05
CA GLU A 72 1.08 -19.50 -13.40
C GLU A 72 0.51 -18.26 -14.11
N PRO A 73 1.09 -17.86 -15.26
CA PRO A 73 0.54 -16.77 -16.06
C PRO A 73 -0.91 -17.08 -16.43
N GLY A 74 -1.83 -16.16 -16.11
CA GLY A 74 -3.27 -16.35 -16.33
C GLY A 74 -4.06 -16.90 -15.13
N SER A 75 -3.39 -17.26 -14.02
CA SER A 75 -4.08 -17.55 -12.76
C SER A 75 -4.89 -16.36 -12.24
N ILE A 76 -5.86 -16.63 -11.39
CA ILE A 76 -6.64 -15.59 -10.70
C ILE A 76 -5.71 -14.64 -9.91
N ALA A 77 -4.64 -15.17 -9.31
CA ALA A 77 -3.63 -14.38 -8.61
C ALA A 77 -2.88 -13.41 -9.55
N ASP A 78 -2.45 -13.87 -10.73
CA ASP A 78 -1.81 -13.01 -11.75
C ASP A 78 -2.77 -11.91 -12.24
N GLN A 79 -4.05 -12.23 -12.41
CA GLN A 79 -5.08 -11.24 -12.76
C GLN A 79 -5.25 -10.17 -11.68
N TYR A 80 -5.30 -10.56 -10.40
CA TYR A 80 -5.40 -9.60 -9.29
C TYR A 80 -4.16 -8.71 -9.17
N ILE A 81 -2.96 -9.25 -9.35
CA ILE A 81 -1.72 -8.47 -9.33
C ILE A 81 -1.69 -7.47 -10.50
N LYS A 82 -2.05 -7.92 -11.70
CA LYS A 82 -2.14 -7.06 -12.88
C LYS A 82 -3.16 -5.95 -12.69
N LYS A 83 -4.34 -6.29 -12.17
CA LYS A 83 -5.40 -5.34 -11.89
C LYS A 83 -4.96 -4.30 -10.86
N GLY A 84 -4.39 -4.73 -9.73
CA GLY A 84 -3.88 -3.81 -8.70
C GLY A 84 -2.79 -2.87 -9.21
N ARG A 85 -1.86 -3.38 -10.05
CA ARG A 85 -0.86 -2.52 -10.70
C ARG A 85 -1.49 -1.52 -11.68
N GLN A 86 -2.48 -1.94 -12.46
CA GLN A 86 -3.17 -1.05 -13.39
C GLN A 86 -3.98 0.03 -12.68
N GLU A 87 -4.71 -0.34 -11.62
CA GLU A 87 -5.48 0.59 -10.79
C GLU A 87 -4.54 1.61 -10.13
N GLY A 88 -3.46 1.16 -9.47
CA GLY A 88 -2.48 2.06 -8.87
C GLY A 88 -1.81 3.02 -9.87
N LEU A 89 -1.51 2.55 -11.09
CA LEU A 89 -0.99 3.42 -12.16
C LEU A 89 -2.03 4.44 -12.65
N GLN A 90 -3.31 4.05 -12.72
CA GLN A 90 -4.38 4.97 -13.12
C GLN A 90 -4.64 6.02 -12.04
N GLU A 91 -4.76 5.61 -10.79
CA GLU A 91 -4.99 6.50 -9.64
C GLU A 91 -3.83 7.48 -9.50
N GLY A 92 -2.58 7.01 -9.46
CA GLY A 92 -1.41 7.89 -9.34
C GLY A 92 -1.28 8.87 -10.51
N ARG A 93 -1.67 8.48 -11.74
CA ARG A 93 -1.70 9.39 -12.89
C ARG A 93 -2.83 10.42 -12.80
N GLN A 94 -3.97 10.07 -12.19
CA GLN A 94 -5.07 11.01 -11.99
C GLN A 94 -4.75 12.00 -10.88
N GLU A 95 -4.27 11.53 -9.73
CA GLU A 95 -3.86 12.36 -8.59
C GLU A 95 -2.74 13.32 -9.00
N GLY A 96 -1.66 12.83 -9.59
CA GLY A 96 -0.54 13.68 -10.02
C GLY A 96 -0.93 14.74 -11.06
N ARG A 97 -1.94 14.47 -11.91
CA ARG A 97 -2.48 15.51 -12.82
C ARG A 97 -3.30 16.56 -12.07
N GLN A 98 -4.10 16.17 -11.08
CA GLN A 98 -4.89 17.12 -10.30
C GLN A 98 -3.99 17.99 -9.42
N GLU A 99 -3.00 17.39 -8.76
CA GLU A 99 -1.98 18.12 -7.98
C GLU A 99 -1.20 19.07 -8.87
N GLY A 100 -0.69 18.62 -10.01
CA GLY A 100 0.05 19.49 -10.95
C GLY A 100 -0.79 20.64 -11.51
N LEU A 101 -2.10 20.45 -11.72
CA LEU A 101 -3.00 21.54 -12.11
C LEU A 101 -3.20 22.56 -10.99
N LYS A 102 -3.36 22.10 -9.74
CA LYS A 102 -3.44 22.99 -8.58
C LYS A 102 -2.16 23.78 -8.40
N GLU A 103 -1.00 23.11 -8.37
CA GLU A 103 0.31 23.78 -8.26
C GLU A 103 0.52 24.80 -9.39
N GLY A 104 0.14 24.45 -10.62
CA GLY A 104 0.20 25.36 -11.76
C GLY A 104 -0.65 26.62 -11.58
N GLU A 105 -1.89 26.48 -11.07
CA GLU A 105 -2.75 27.62 -10.75
C GLU A 105 -2.19 28.47 -9.60
N ILE A 106 -1.63 27.86 -8.56
CA ILE A 106 -0.99 28.56 -7.44
C ILE A 106 0.17 29.43 -7.93
N HIS A 107 1.08 28.86 -8.72
CA HIS A 107 2.21 29.59 -9.29
C HIS A 107 1.73 30.72 -10.21
N LEU A 108 0.68 30.49 -10.99
CA LEU A 108 0.10 31.52 -11.86
C LEU A 108 -0.51 32.68 -11.05
N ILE A 109 -1.21 32.39 -9.95
CA ILE A 109 -1.74 33.40 -9.03
C ILE A 109 -0.59 34.24 -8.46
N GLN A 110 0.44 33.60 -7.94
CA GLN A 110 1.61 34.28 -7.36
C GLN A 110 2.32 35.18 -8.39
N ALA A 111 2.54 34.67 -9.60
CA ALA A 111 3.12 35.45 -10.70
C ALA A 111 2.26 36.67 -11.07
N LEU A 112 0.94 36.51 -11.15
CA LEU A 112 0.02 37.62 -11.42
C LEU A 112 0.01 38.64 -10.28
N GLN A 113 0.08 38.20 -9.02
CA GLN A 113 0.18 39.09 -7.86
C GLN A 113 1.47 39.90 -7.89
N GLU A 114 2.61 39.25 -8.19
CA GLU A 114 3.91 39.90 -8.33
C GLU A 114 3.87 41.00 -9.41
N ILE A 115 3.36 40.68 -10.60
CA ILE A 115 3.24 41.62 -11.71
C ILE A 115 2.31 42.79 -11.37
N LEU A 116 1.25 42.55 -10.59
CA LEU A 116 0.31 43.60 -10.17
C LEU A 116 0.80 44.43 -8.96
N GLY A 117 1.92 44.04 -8.34
CA GLY A 117 2.43 44.65 -7.11
C GLY A 117 1.56 44.38 -5.88
N LEU A 118 0.84 43.25 -5.88
CA LEU A 118 0.02 42.80 -4.74
C LEU A 118 0.87 41.94 -3.79
N PRO A 119 0.52 41.85 -2.49
CA PRO A 119 1.18 40.93 -1.58
C PRO A 119 1.02 39.49 -2.08
N LEU A 120 2.13 38.74 -2.12
CA LEU A 120 2.13 37.34 -2.50
C LEU A 120 1.32 36.52 -1.49
N SER A 121 0.39 35.71 -2.00
CA SER A 121 -0.34 34.77 -1.17
C SER A 121 0.58 33.60 -0.79
N ASP A 122 0.49 33.16 0.46
CA ASP A 122 1.23 32.00 0.94
C ASP A 122 0.72 30.73 0.24
N ALA A 123 1.65 29.89 -0.22
CA ALA A 123 1.35 28.67 -0.96
C ALA A 123 0.48 27.72 -0.12
N ALA A 124 0.76 27.59 1.18
CA ALA A 124 -0.04 26.76 2.09
C ALA A 124 -1.52 27.17 2.13
N THR A 125 -1.80 28.49 2.07
CA THR A 125 -3.18 29.00 2.09
C THR A 125 -3.93 28.82 0.76
N LEU A 126 -3.19 28.55 -0.33
CA LEU A 126 -3.74 28.30 -1.65
C LEU A 126 -3.88 26.79 -1.92
N GLU A 127 -3.01 25.94 -1.37
CA GLU A 127 -3.10 24.48 -1.47
C GLU A 127 -4.41 23.93 -0.87
N ASP A 128 -4.84 24.50 0.27
CA ASP A 128 -6.10 24.15 0.94
C ASP A 128 -7.36 24.50 0.13
N ARG A 129 -7.23 25.29 -0.95
CA ARG A 129 -8.35 25.70 -1.79
C ARG A 129 -8.66 24.66 -2.86
N SER A 130 -9.92 24.65 -3.31
CA SER A 130 -10.31 23.83 -4.46
C SER A 130 -9.75 24.42 -5.76
N LEU A 131 -9.56 23.59 -6.78
CA LEU A 131 -9.09 24.04 -8.10
C LEU A 131 -9.99 25.14 -8.69
N GLU A 132 -11.30 25.01 -8.53
CA GLU A 132 -12.28 26.00 -8.98
C GLU A 132 -12.10 27.36 -8.29
N GLN A 133 -11.80 27.35 -6.99
CA GLN A 133 -11.52 28.58 -6.24
C GLN A 133 -10.24 29.25 -6.74
N LEU A 134 -9.19 28.47 -6.99
CA LEU A 134 -7.93 28.97 -7.56
C LEU A 134 -8.17 29.59 -8.94
N GLN A 135 -8.87 28.90 -9.83
CA GLN A 135 -9.23 29.41 -11.16
C GLN A 135 -10.07 30.70 -11.10
N SER A 136 -10.97 30.83 -10.12
CA SER A 136 -11.74 32.06 -9.90
C SER A 136 -10.83 33.23 -9.48
N ILE A 137 -9.83 32.98 -8.62
CA ILE A 137 -8.84 33.98 -8.21
C ILE A 137 -7.99 34.39 -9.42
N THR A 138 -7.45 33.42 -10.17
CA THR A 138 -6.71 33.64 -11.40
C THR A 138 -7.51 34.49 -12.40
N GLY A 139 -8.79 34.19 -12.57
CA GLY A 139 -9.69 34.96 -13.44
C GLY A 139 -9.82 36.43 -13.04
N LYS A 140 -10.01 36.70 -11.74
CA LYS A 140 -10.09 38.07 -11.20
C LYS A 140 -8.77 38.83 -11.39
N LEU A 141 -7.64 38.19 -11.10
CA LEU A 141 -6.31 38.79 -11.28
C LEU A 141 -6.01 39.10 -12.76
N ARG A 142 -6.35 38.19 -13.67
CA ARG A 142 -6.22 38.42 -15.12
C ARG A 142 -7.08 39.58 -15.62
N GLN A 143 -8.27 39.78 -15.03
CA GLN A 143 -9.12 40.90 -15.38
C GLN A 143 -8.52 42.23 -14.88
N GLN A 144 -8.07 42.27 -13.62
CA GLN A 144 -7.39 43.45 -13.08
C GLN A 144 -6.13 43.82 -13.86
N PHE A 145 -5.37 42.83 -14.31
CA PHE A 145 -4.20 43.07 -15.17
C PHE A 145 -4.59 43.67 -16.53
N ARG A 146 -5.73 43.25 -17.10
CA ARG A 146 -6.27 43.84 -18.34
C ARG A 146 -6.77 45.27 -18.12
N ASP A 147 -7.46 45.54 -17.01
CA ASP A 147 -8.04 46.85 -16.74
C ASP A 147 -6.98 47.94 -16.41
N ARG A 148 -5.75 47.53 -16.05
CA ARG A 148 -4.60 48.43 -15.79
C ARG A 148 -3.76 48.77 -17.03
N LYS A 149 -4.01 48.10 -18.16
CA LYS A 149 -3.25 48.30 -19.41
C LYS A 149 -4.03 49.19 -20.37
#